data_AF-A0A959PF36-F1
#
_entry.id   AF-A0A959PF36-F1
#
_cell.length_a   1.000
_cell.length_b   1.000
_cell.length_c   1.000
_cell.angle_alpha   90.00
_cell.angle_beta   90.00
_cell.angle_gamma   90.00
#
_symmetry.space_group_name_H-M   'P 1'
#
loop_
_entity.id
_entity.type
_entity.pdbx_description
1 polymer ?
#
loop_
_entity_poly.entity_id
_entity_poly.type
_entity_poly.pdbx_seq_one_letter_code
_entity_poly.pdbx_strand_id
1 'polypeptide(L)'
;MTIKNFDHLPLDEKTNYLWDKGVCLSQRVIDAGDIICIFHVDDFYVEATYSRNNNRVDRIVPIPEIKKFEVYVDTLILQLLHQS
;
A
#
# COMPACT_ATOMS: atom_id res chain seq x y z
N MET A 1 -4.99 -5.78 14.56
CA MET A 1 -5.37 -4.35 14.43
C MET A 1 -6.43 -4.24 13.33
N THR A 2 -7.33 -3.25 13.35
CA THR A 2 -8.24 -2.99 12.21
C THR A 2 -7.69 -1.86 11.34
N ILE A 3 -8.05 -1.83 10.06
CA ILE A 3 -7.65 -0.75 9.14
C ILE A 3 -8.01 0.65 9.69
N LYS A 4 -9.19 0.78 10.31
CA LYS A 4 -9.65 2.03 10.91
C LYS A 4 -8.76 2.43 12.09
N ASN A 5 -8.46 1.49 12.99
CA ASN A 5 -7.63 1.79 14.15
C ASN A 5 -6.20 2.13 13.72
N PHE A 6 -5.66 1.38 12.75
CA PHE A 6 -4.35 1.64 12.18
C PHE A 6 -4.27 3.04 11.55
N ASP A 7 -5.30 3.48 10.83
CA ASP A 7 -5.29 4.78 10.16
C ASP A 7 -5.19 5.97 11.13
N HIS A 8 -5.69 5.81 12.36
CA HIS A 8 -5.62 6.85 13.40
C HIS A 8 -4.27 6.88 14.14
N LEU A 9 -3.39 5.90 13.91
CA LEU A 9 -2.08 5.88 14.57
C LEU A 9 -1.17 7.00 14.05
N PRO A 10 -0.35 7.59 14.93
CA PRO A 10 0.80 8.40 14.54
C PRO A 10 1.73 7.67 13.56
N LEU A 11 2.48 8.40 12.71
CA LEU A 11 3.32 7.80 11.67
C LEU A 11 4.43 6.90 12.24
N ASP A 12 5.02 7.27 13.37
CA ASP A 12 6.01 6.47 14.09
C ASP A 12 5.41 5.17 14.61
N GLU A 13 4.21 5.21 15.18
CA GLU A 13 3.49 4.00 15.60
C GLU A 13 3.08 3.13 14.40
N LYS A 14 2.60 3.73 13.30
CA LYS A 14 2.34 3.00 12.04
C LYS A 14 3.60 2.33 11.52
N THR A 15 4.75 3.00 11.60
CA THR A 15 6.04 2.50 11.12
C THR A 15 6.51 1.32 11.97
N ASN A 16 6.46 1.44 13.30
CA ASN A 16 6.80 0.34 14.20
C ASN A 16 5.87 -0.86 13.96
N TYR A 17 4.56 -0.62 13.82
CA TYR A 17 3.60 -1.67 13.57
C TYR A 17 3.83 -2.37 12.21
N LEU A 18 4.16 -1.60 11.17
CA LEU A 18 4.54 -2.12 9.86
C LEU A 18 5.79 -3.01 9.94
N TRP A 19 6.81 -2.61 10.70
CA TRP A 19 8.03 -3.40 10.85
C TRP A 19 7.84 -4.66 11.69
N ASP A 20 6.96 -4.61 12.68
CA ASP A 20 6.70 -5.74 13.57
C ASP A 20 5.75 -6.78 12.95
N LYS A 21 4.79 -6.34 12.13
CA LYS A 21 3.66 -7.17 11.65
C LYS A 21 3.50 -7.19 10.13
N GLY A 22 4.13 -6.29 9.40
CA GLY A 22 3.94 -6.16 7.97
C GLY A 22 4.77 -7.16 7.17
N VAL A 23 4.14 -7.73 6.16
CA VAL A 23 4.79 -8.53 5.12
C VAL A 23 4.84 -7.71 3.84
N CYS A 24 6.04 -7.38 3.37
CA CYS A 24 6.21 -6.67 2.10
C CYS A 24 5.82 -7.60 0.93
N LEU A 25 4.83 -7.20 0.14
CA LEU A 25 4.34 -7.95 -1.00
C LEU A 25 4.91 -7.46 -2.33
N SER A 26 5.13 -6.15 -2.44
CA SER A 26 5.63 -5.53 -3.65
C SER A 26 6.34 -4.22 -3.32
N GLN A 27 7.33 -3.87 -4.13
CA GLN A 27 8.00 -2.58 -4.06
C GLN A 27 8.27 -2.06 -5.48
N ARG A 28 8.21 -0.75 -5.65
CA ARG A 28 8.63 -0.07 -6.87
C ARG A 28 9.37 1.21 -6.53
N VAL A 29 10.42 1.49 -7.30
CA VAL A 29 11.08 2.80 -7.25
C VAL A 29 10.26 3.75 -8.12
N ILE A 30 9.96 4.93 -7.58
CA ILE A 30 9.32 6.03 -8.29
C ILE A 30 10.30 7.19 -8.46
N ASP A 31 9.89 8.23 -9.18
CA ASP A 31 10.73 9.38 -9.52
C ASP A 31 11.42 10.00 -8.28
N ALA A 32 12.60 10.58 -8.50
CA ALA A 32 13.48 11.19 -7.48
C ALA A 32 14.03 10.24 -6.39
N GLY A 33 13.86 8.93 -6.55
CA GLY A 33 14.48 7.92 -5.68
C GLY A 33 13.60 7.49 -4.51
N ASP A 34 12.33 7.88 -4.48
CA ASP A 34 11.41 7.35 -3.48
C ASP A 34 11.01 5.90 -3.83
N ILE A 35 10.72 5.10 -2.81
CA ILE A 35 10.30 3.71 -2.94
C ILE A 35 8.88 3.61 -2.39
N ILE A 36 7.98 3.07 -3.20
CA ILE A 36 6.65 2.68 -2.75
C ILE A 36 6.66 1.19 -2.46
N CYS A 37 6.25 0.81 -1.25
CA CYS A 37 6.11 -0.58 -0.83
C CYS A 37 4.66 -0.87 -0.43
N ILE A 38 4.14 -2.01 -0.91
CA ILE A 38 2.84 -2.54 -0.49
C ILE A 38 3.08 -3.60 0.56
N PHE A 39 2.47 -3.44 1.73
CA PHE A 39 2.52 -4.41 2.81
C PHE A 39 1.14 -4.99 3.08
N HIS A 40 1.13 -6.28 3.44
CA HIS A 40 0.00 -6.91 4.11
C HIS A 40 0.24 -6.88 5.61
N VAL A 41 -0.73 -6.38 6.37
CA VAL A 41 -0.65 -6.20 7.83
C VAL A 41 -1.96 -6.70 8.43
N ASP A 42 -1.88 -7.72 9.29
CA ASP A 42 -3.06 -8.45 9.79
C ASP A 42 -3.99 -8.91 8.65
N ASP A 43 -5.15 -8.26 8.48
CA ASP A 43 -6.18 -8.56 7.47
C ASP A 43 -6.40 -7.40 6.48
N PHE A 44 -5.43 -6.48 6.33
CA PHE A 44 -5.54 -5.35 5.40
C PHE A 44 -4.21 -5.03 4.72
N TYR A 45 -4.28 -4.16 3.70
CA TYR A 45 -3.13 -3.72 2.93
C TYR A 45 -2.80 -2.26 3.22
N VAL A 46 -1.52 -1.92 3.14
CA VAL A 46 -1.03 -0.56 3.30
C VAL A 46 0.03 -0.25 2.24
N GLU A 47 0.05 1.01 1.80
CA GLU A 47 1.10 1.58 0.97
C GLU A 47 2.01 2.44 1.85
N ALA A 48 3.30 2.13 1.85
CA ALA A 48 4.34 2.91 2.51
C ALA A 48 5.22 3.60 1.46
N THR A 49 5.43 4.90 1.63
CA THR A 49 6.38 5.68 0.82
C THR A 49 7.62 5.94 1.65
N TYR A 50 8.76 5.53 1.10
CA TYR A 50 10.07 5.64 1.70
C TYR A 50 10.95 6.55 0.84
N SER A 51 11.53 7.59 1.41
CA SER A 51 12.50 8.40 0.68
C SER A 51 13.92 7.92 0.91
N ARG A 52 14.63 7.68 -0.19
CA ARG A 52 16.07 7.36 -0.14
C ARG A 52 16.93 8.57 0.17
N ASN A 53 16.40 9.78 -0.02
CA ASN A 53 17.17 11.02 0.19
C ASN A 53 17.37 11.32 1.68
N ASN A 54 16.39 10.98 2.52
CA ASN A 54 16.42 11.20 3.97
C ASN A 54 16.43 9.89 4.78
N ASN A 55 16.33 8.73 4.11
CA ASN A 55 16.30 7.39 4.70
C ASN A 55 15.15 7.23 5.72
N ARG A 56 13.98 7.79 5.42
CA ARG A 56 12.78 7.78 6.28
C ARG A 56 11.54 7.31 5.54
N VAL A 57 10.60 6.78 6.32
CA VAL A 57 9.23 6.58 5.87
C VAL A 57 8.52 7.92 5.94
N ASP A 58 8.12 8.45 4.79
CA ASP A 58 7.45 9.75 4.70
C ASP A 58 5.93 9.62 4.87
N ARG A 59 5.38 8.46 4.49
CA ARG A 59 3.94 8.22 4.54
C ARG A 59 3.61 6.74 4.64
N ILE A 60 2.58 6.41 5.40
CA ILE A 60 1.93 5.09 5.41
C ILE A 60 0.42 5.32 5.29
N VAL A 61 -0.18 4.81 4.22
CA VAL A 61 -1.62 4.95 3.94
C VAL A 61 -2.24 3.55 3.87
N PRO A 62 -3.31 3.28 4.62
CA PRO A 62 -4.05 2.04 4.42
C PRO A 62 -4.74 2.05 3.06
N ILE A 63 -4.76 0.89 2.41
CA ILE A 63 -5.48 0.69 1.15
C ILE A 63 -6.88 0.21 1.54
N PRO A 64 -7.92 1.07 1.50
CA PRO A 64 -9.29 0.65 1.79
C PRO A 64 -9.70 -0.45 0.82
N GLU A 65 -10.52 -1.39 1.30
CA GLU A 65 -11.00 -2.59 0.58
C GLU A 65 -10.97 -2.43 -0.95
N ILE A 66 -10.27 -3.35 -1.60
CA ILE A 66 -10.09 -3.55 -3.06
C ILE A 66 -11.41 -3.64 -3.86
N LYS A 67 -12.58 -3.36 -3.27
CA LYS A 67 -13.89 -3.33 -3.95
C LYS A 67 -13.94 -2.39 -5.17
N LYS A 68 -13.07 -1.37 -5.25
CA LYS A 68 -12.96 -0.52 -6.47
C LYS A 68 -11.92 -1.00 -7.46
N PHE A 69 -10.96 -1.81 -7.03
CA PHE A 69 -9.90 -2.33 -7.90
C PHE A 69 -10.39 -3.55 -8.68
N GLU A 70 -11.21 -4.43 -8.10
CA GLU A 70 -11.89 -5.50 -8.85
C GLU A 70 -12.76 -4.94 -9.99
N VAL A 71 -13.58 -3.91 -9.73
CA VAL A 71 -14.41 -3.30 -10.78
C VAL A 71 -13.55 -2.68 -11.91
N TYR A 72 -12.42 -2.05 -11.57
CA TYR A 72 -11.53 -1.48 -12.57
C TYR A 72 -10.81 -2.57 -13.39
N VAL A 73 -10.31 -3.61 -12.73
CA VAL A 73 -9.63 -4.75 -13.36
C VAL A 73 -10.60 -5.55 -14.23
N ASP A 74 -11.81 -5.81 -13.74
CA ASP A 74 -12.87 -6.48 -14.51
C ASP A 74 -13.24 -5.69 -15.75
N THR A 75 -13.38 -4.36 -15.64
CA THR A 75 -13.68 -3.51 -16.79
C THR A 75 -12.54 -3.53 -17.82
N LEU A 76 -11.28 -3.50 -17.36
CA LEU A 76 -10.10 -3.52 -18.22
C LEU A 76 -9.96 -4.89 -18.93
N ILE A 77 -10.18 -5.99 -18.22
CA ILE A 77 -10.15 -7.35 -18.79
C ILE A 77 -11.29 -7.54 -19.79
N LEU A 78 -12.51 -7.08 -19.48
CA LEU A 78 -13.64 -7.14 -20.40
C LEU A 78 -13.41 -6.31 -21.67
N GLN A 79 -12.77 -5.15 -21.57
CA GLN A 79 -12.42 -4.36 -22.76
C GLN A 79 -11.40 -5.06 -23.66
N LEU A 80 -10.43 -5.77 -23.06
CA LEU A 80 -9.43 -6.54 -23.81
C LEU A 80 -10.01 -7.80 -24.45
N LEU A 81 -11.00 -8.44 -23.81
CA LEU A 81 -11.68 -9.63 -24.33
C LEU A 81 -12.69 -9.33 -25.45
N HIS A 82 -13.23 -8.10 -25.53
CA HIS A 82 -14.13 -7.69 -26.61
C HIS A 82 -13.41 -7.07 -27.83
N GLN A 83 -12.08 -7.08 -27.85
CA GLN A 83 -11.27 -6.66 -29.00
C GLN A 83 -10.74 -7.84 -29.84
N SER A 84 -11.19 -9.07 -29.55
CA SER A 84 -10.93 -10.28 -30.36
C SER A 84 -12.07 -10.61 -31.32
#